data_AF-A0A9P5C6N4-F1
#
_entry.id   AF-A0A9P5C6N4-F1
#
_cell.length_a   1.000
_cell.length_b   1.000
_cell.length_c   1.000
_cell.angle_alpha   90.00
_cell.angle_beta   90.00
_cell.angle_gamma   90.00
#
_symmetry.space_group_name_H-M   'P 1'
#
loop_
_entity.id
_entity.type
_entity.pdbx_description
1 polymer ?
#
loop_
_entity_poly.entity_id
_entity_poly.type
_entity_poly.pdbx_seq_one_letter_code
_entity_poly.pdbx_strand_id
1 'polypeptide(L)'
;MEYDEGWAELERLARATEAADAQLASEYPTEETIQRWQKLLGYSSHEAVQLIGAQRGDVTRERISDDHWDLIRADKEAAGHDRESYEHSLQLKSVFSSQSASVTHPDGGLMLLFRVGGLLSSPEKIQDVAKLEEPPVVQEGWSERGPVKFVIVDEEAKRKLEEWLTQQSVLQS
;
A
#
# COMPACT_ATOMS: atom_id res chain seq x y z
N MET A 1 -35.15 -5.10 -5.75
CA MET A 1 -34.22 -4.31 -4.92
C MET A 1 -32.75 -4.50 -5.33
N GLU A 2 -32.47 -5.35 -6.34
CA GLU A 2 -31.11 -5.68 -6.82
C GLU A 2 -30.58 -4.70 -7.89
N TYR A 3 -31.46 -3.86 -8.47
CA TYR A 3 -31.08 -2.88 -9.49
C TYR A 3 -30.47 -1.60 -8.92
N ASP A 4 -30.74 -1.26 -7.66
CA ASP A 4 -30.32 0.02 -7.06
C ASP A 4 -28.82 0.02 -6.72
N GLU A 5 -28.31 -1.10 -6.18
CA GLU A 5 -26.89 -1.28 -5.88
C GLU A 5 -26.02 -1.28 -7.16
N GLY A 6 -26.51 -1.90 -8.23
CA GLY A 6 -25.83 -1.91 -9.52
C GLY A 6 -25.72 -0.52 -10.17
N TRP A 7 -26.76 0.32 -10.03
CA TRP A 7 -26.73 1.70 -10.50
C TRP A 7 -25.79 2.57 -9.66
N ALA A 8 -25.83 2.44 -8.33
CA ALA A 8 -24.93 3.15 -7.45
C ALA A 8 -23.46 2.82 -7.72
N GLU A 9 -23.14 1.53 -7.94
CA GLU A 9 -21.78 1.12 -8.29
C GLU A 9 -21.34 1.63 -9.66
N LEU A 10 -22.25 1.62 -10.65
CA LEU A 10 -21.97 2.18 -11.97
C LEU A 10 -21.64 3.68 -11.87
N GLU A 11 -22.41 4.46 -11.12
CA GLU A 11 -22.12 5.87 -10.89
C GLU A 11 -20.80 6.08 -10.14
N ARG A 12 -20.50 5.23 -9.15
CA ARG A 12 -19.23 5.29 -8.42
C ARG A 12 -18.04 5.07 -9.35
N LEU A 13 -18.09 4.03 -10.20
CA LEU A 13 -17.03 3.71 -11.16
C LEU A 13 -16.87 4.79 -12.23
N ALA A 14 -17.98 5.38 -12.70
CA ALA A 14 -17.96 6.50 -13.64
C ALA A 14 -17.22 7.71 -13.04
N ARG A 15 -17.58 8.11 -11.81
CA ARG A 15 -16.88 9.19 -11.09
C ARG A 15 -15.41 8.88 -10.83
N ALA A 16 -15.09 7.63 -10.48
CA ALA A 16 -13.71 7.20 -10.26
C ALA A 16 -12.86 7.34 -11.53
N THR A 17 -13.46 7.12 -12.71
CA THR A 17 -12.80 7.28 -14.01
C THR A 17 -12.56 8.76 -14.36
N GLU A 18 -13.50 9.65 -14.04
CA GLU A 18 -13.39 11.09 -14.35
C GLU A 18 -12.46 11.87 -13.40
N ALA A 19 -12.09 11.27 -12.27
CA ALA A 19 -11.24 11.93 -11.30
C ALA A 19 -9.85 12.27 -11.84
N ALA A 20 -9.29 13.38 -11.34
CA ALA A 20 -8.07 13.98 -11.88
C ALA A 20 -6.85 13.04 -11.90
N ASP A 21 -6.68 12.22 -10.87
CA ASP A 21 -5.57 11.26 -10.78
C ASP A 21 -5.74 10.06 -11.74
N ALA A 22 -6.97 9.59 -11.95
CA ALA A 22 -7.28 8.53 -12.91
C ALA A 22 -7.00 8.97 -14.36
N GLN A 23 -7.23 10.25 -14.67
CA GLN A 23 -6.86 10.83 -15.97
C GLN A 23 -5.35 10.84 -16.20
N LEU A 24 -4.55 10.85 -15.13
CA LEU A 24 -3.09 10.79 -15.17
C LEU A 24 -2.55 9.35 -15.13
N ALA A 25 -3.39 8.32 -15.22
CA ALA A 25 -2.97 6.92 -15.11
C ALA A 25 -1.99 6.47 -16.20
N SER A 26 -2.06 7.08 -17.39
CA SER A 26 -1.13 6.82 -18.50
C SER A 26 0.13 7.68 -18.44
N GLU A 27 0.17 8.67 -17.56
CA GLU A 27 1.29 9.60 -17.42
C GLU A 27 2.28 9.13 -16.36
N TYR A 28 3.56 9.46 -16.58
CA TYR A 28 4.59 9.21 -15.58
C TYR A 28 4.40 10.17 -14.39
N PRO A 29 4.46 9.70 -13.13
CA PRO A 29 4.31 10.56 -11.97
C PRO A 29 5.37 11.67 -11.92
N THR A 30 5.00 12.85 -11.43
CA THR A 30 5.96 13.93 -11.26
C THR A 30 6.99 13.59 -10.18
N GLU A 31 8.18 14.20 -10.27
CA GLU A 31 9.23 14.01 -9.26
C GLU A 31 8.76 14.39 -7.85
N GLU A 32 7.94 15.42 -7.73
CA GLU A 32 7.36 15.84 -6.44
C GLU A 32 6.45 14.75 -5.84
N THR A 33 5.56 14.14 -6.65
CA THR A 33 4.71 13.05 -6.19
C THR A 33 5.55 11.84 -5.79
N ILE A 34 6.57 11.49 -6.57
CA ILE A 34 7.49 10.40 -6.24
C ILE A 34 8.16 10.66 -4.89
N GLN A 35 8.77 11.84 -4.71
CA GLN A 35 9.45 12.20 -3.46
C GLN A 35 8.50 12.21 -2.25
N ARG A 36 7.26 12.67 -2.42
CA ARG A 36 6.23 12.62 -1.38
C ARG A 36 5.98 11.19 -0.92
N TRP A 37 5.77 10.28 -1.85
CA TRP A 37 5.54 8.86 -1.56
C TRP A 37 6.75 8.20 -0.91
N GLN A 38 7.97 8.50 -1.38
CA GLN A 38 9.19 7.98 -0.75
C GLN A 38 9.31 8.44 0.70
N LYS A 39 9.04 9.72 0.98
CA LYS A 39 9.17 10.31 2.32
C LYS A 39 8.10 9.80 3.29
N LEU A 40 6.84 9.75 2.86
CA LEU A 40 5.71 9.41 3.74
C LEU A 40 5.54 7.91 3.93
N LEU A 41 5.83 7.12 2.90
CA LEU A 41 5.49 5.70 2.85
C LEU A 41 6.73 4.81 2.81
N GLY A 42 7.93 5.39 2.77
CA GLY A 42 9.20 4.68 2.79
C GLY A 42 9.52 3.91 1.50
N TYR A 43 8.81 4.20 0.41
CA TYR A 43 9.03 3.53 -0.87
C TYR A 43 10.36 3.94 -1.51
N SER A 44 10.95 3.04 -2.29
CA SER A 44 11.94 3.44 -3.28
C SER A 44 11.28 4.22 -4.43
N SER A 45 12.05 4.98 -5.20
CA SER A 45 11.54 5.75 -6.35
C SER A 45 10.79 4.84 -7.34
N HIS A 46 11.35 3.66 -7.65
CA HIS A 46 10.70 2.69 -8.53
C HIS A 46 9.41 2.13 -7.95
N GLU A 47 9.37 1.82 -6.64
CA GLU A 47 8.13 1.37 -5.99
C GLU A 47 7.05 2.44 -6.00
N ALA A 48 7.41 3.69 -5.71
CA ALA A 48 6.49 4.81 -5.75
C ALA A 48 5.86 4.93 -7.15
N VAL A 49 6.68 4.92 -8.21
CA VAL A 49 6.18 4.98 -9.60
C VAL A 49 5.22 3.83 -9.92
N GLN A 50 5.57 2.60 -9.52
CA GLN A 50 4.72 1.43 -9.76
C GLN A 50 3.38 1.54 -9.03
N LEU A 51 3.40 1.91 -7.75
CA LEU A 51 2.21 1.94 -6.91
C LEU A 51 1.31 3.14 -7.26
N ILE A 52 1.88 4.30 -7.59
CA ILE A 52 1.12 5.44 -8.10
C ILE A 52 0.40 5.05 -9.40
N GLY A 53 1.12 4.44 -10.35
CA GLY A 53 0.51 3.98 -11.60
C GLY A 53 -0.61 2.96 -11.37
N ALA A 54 -0.39 2.00 -10.47
CA ALA A 54 -1.40 1.00 -10.11
C ALA A 54 -2.63 1.65 -9.45
N GLN A 55 -2.45 2.60 -8.53
CA GLN A 55 -3.55 3.30 -7.88
C GLN A 55 -4.34 4.17 -8.86
N ARG A 56 -3.66 4.90 -9.76
CA ARG A 56 -4.34 5.74 -10.77
C ARG A 56 -5.13 4.89 -11.77
N GLY A 57 -4.62 3.72 -12.13
CA GLY A 57 -5.27 2.79 -13.04
C GLY A 57 -6.41 1.97 -12.43
N ASP A 58 -6.50 1.89 -11.09
CA ASP A 58 -7.55 1.13 -10.41
C ASP A 58 -8.79 1.99 -10.19
N VAL A 59 -9.77 1.86 -11.10
CA VAL A 59 -11.07 2.53 -10.99
C VAL A 59 -11.99 1.89 -9.95
N THR A 60 -11.68 0.69 -9.49
CA THR A 60 -12.48 -0.04 -8.50
C THR A 60 -12.13 0.34 -7.07
N ARG A 61 -10.96 0.94 -6.85
CA ARG A 61 -10.48 1.35 -5.52
C ARG A 61 -11.47 2.23 -4.78
N GLU A 62 -11.46 2.12 -3.46
CA GLU A 62 -12.21 3.02 -2.60
C GLU A 62 -11.53 4.40 -2.59
N ARG A 63 -12.34 5.44 -2.82
CA ARG A 63 -11.90 6.83 -2.87
C ARG A 63 -12.60 7.61 -1.77
N ILE A 64 -11.89 8.56 -1.19
CA ILE A 64 -12.50 9.49 -0.23
C ILE A 64 -13.41 10.42 -1.04
N SER A 65 -14.59 10.77 -0.53
CA SER A 65 -15.44 11.75 -1.22
C SER A 65 -14.81 13.15 -1.18
N ASP A 66 -15.18 14.02 -2.12
CA ASP A 66 -14.69 15.40 -2.14
C ASP A 66 -15.04 16.12 -0.83
N ASP A 67 -16.28 15.95 -0.33
CA ASP A 67 -16.72 16.52 0.95
C ASP A 67 -15.86 16.04 2.13
N HIS A 68 -15.51 14.74 2.17
CA HIS A 68 -14.65 14.23 3.23
C HIS A 68 -13.24 14.81 3.09
N TRP A 69 -12.67 14.81 1.88
CA TRP A 69 -11.36 15.40 1.65
C TRP A 69 -11.31 16.87 2.10
N ASP A 70 -12.33 17.67 1.79
CA ASP A 70 -12.41 19.08 2.18
C ASP A 70 -12.36 19.29 3.70
N LEU A 71 -12.94 18.35 4.48
CA LEU A 71 -12.92 18.40 5.93
C LEU A 71 -11.55 18.14 6.53
N ILE A 72 -10.75 17.25 5.92
CA ILE A 72 -9.46 16.80 6.48
C ILE A 72 -8.24 17.39 5.78
N ARG A 73 -8.42 18.04 4.61
CA ARG A 73 -7.36 18.49 3.71
C ARG A 73 -6.28 19.27 4.42
N ALA A 74 -6.66 20.26 5.23
CA ALA A 74 -5.71 21.15 5.90
C ALA A 74 -4.76 20.37 6.82
N ASP A 75 -5.29 19.41 7.58
CA ASP A 75 -4.51 18.59 8.51
C ASP A 75 -3.61 17.60 7.75
N LYS A 76 -4.13 17.00 6.67
CA LYS A 76 -3.35 16.03 5.86
C LYS A 76 -2.26 16.71 5.05
N GLU A 77 -2.52 17.88 4.48
CA GLU A 77 -1.51 18.69 3.78
C GLU A 77 -0.43 19.19 4.75
N ALA A 78 -0.80 19.56 5.99
CA ALA A 78 0.18 19.89 7.03
C ALA A 78 1.09 18.69 7.41
N ALA A 79 0.56 17.47 7.34
CA ALA A 79 1.33 16.24 7.47
C ALA A 79 2.15 15.89 6.21
N GLY A 80 2.01 16.66 5.13
CA GLY A 80 2.73 16.50 3.87
C GLY A 80 2.02 15.62 2.84
N HIS A 81 0.84 15.09 3.17
CA HIS A 81 0.03 14.31 2.25
C HIS A 81 -0.71 15.21 1.25
N ASP A 82 -0.87 14.70 0.04
CA ASP A 82 -1.97 15.08 -0.85
C ASP A 82 -3.06 14.01 -0.78
N ARG A 83 -4.18 14.21 -1.49
CA ARG A 83 -5.28 13.25 -1.51
C ARG A 83 -4.84 11.86 -1.97
N GLU A 84 -4.01 11.80 -3.02
CA GLU A 84 -3.55 10.54 -3.62
C GLU A 84 -2.71 9.71 -2.63
N SER A 85 -1.70 10.32 -2.00
CA SER A 85 -0.83 9.66 -1.01
C SER A 85 -1.56 9.31 0.28
N TYR A 86 -2.57 10.10 0.67
CA TYR A 86 -3.42 9.78 1.81
C TYR A 86 -4.39 8.63 1.54
N GLU A 87 -5.05 8.61 0.37
CA GLU A 87 -5.89 7.48 -0.02
C GLU A 87 -5.06 6.18 -0.09
N HIS A 88 -3.83 6.25 -0.59
CA HIS A 88 -2.90 5.11 -0.59
C HIS A 88 -2.57 4.63 0.83
N SER A 89 -2.36 5.55 1.77
CA SER A 89 -1.98 5.18 3.13
C SER A 89 -3.08 4.41 3.86
N LEU A 90 -4.34 4.64 3.51
CA LEU A 90 -5.47 3.87 4.04
C LEU A 90 -5.50 2.43 3.49
N GLN A 91 -4.83 2.18 2.36
CA GLN A 91 -4.80 0.89 1.68
C GLN A 91 -3.55 0.05 1.98
N LEU A 92 -2.67 0.52 2.89
CA LEU A 92 -1.39 -0.14 3.19
C LEU A 92 -1.52 -1.62 3.54
N LYS A 93 -2.55 -1.99 4.31
CA LYS A 93 -2.82 -3.41 4.61
C LYS A 93 -3.15 -4.22 3.36
N SER A 94 -3.98 -3.68 2.47
CA SER A 94 -4.36 -4.34 1.21
C SER A 94 -3.15 -4.50 0.28
N VAL A 95 -2.33 -3.45 0.17
CA VAL A 95 -1.07 -3.48 -0.61
C VAL A 95 -0.11 -4.52 -0.03
N PHE A 96 0.01 -4.61 1.29
CA PHE A 96 0.82 -5.63 1.93
C PHE A 96 0.31 -7.04 1.61
N SER A 97 -1.00 -7.28 1.72
CA SER A 97 -1.60 -8.57 1.39
C SER A 97 -1.41 -8.96 -0.08
N SER A 98 -1.52 -8.01 -1.02
CA SER A 98 -1.34 -8.28 -2.45
C SER A 98 0.12 -8.58 -2.84
N GLN A 99 1.07 -8.10 -2.05
CA GLN A 99 2.50 -8.36 -2.21
C GLN A 99 3.01 -9.53 -1.35
N SER A 100 2.09 -10.32 -0.81
CA SER A 100 2.37 -11.46 0.04
C SER A 100 1.84 -12.76 -0.55
N ALA A 101 2.50 -13.88 -0.22
CA ALA A 101 2.08 -15.23 -0.57
C ALA A 101 2.18 -16.13 0.66
N SER A 102 1.21 -17.04 0.82
CA SER A 102 1.31 -18.11 1.81
C SER A 102 2.11 -19.26 1.22
N VAL A 103 3.14 -19.70 1.94
CA VAL A 103 4.01 -20.80 1.56
C VAL A 103 3.99 -21.87 2.64
N THR A 104 4.04 -23.13 2.24
CA THR A 104 4.11 -24.25 3.17
C THR A 104 5.54 -24.43 3.64
N HIS A 105 5.75 -24.42 4.95
CA HIS A 105 7.03 -24.76 5.55
C HIS A 105 7.24 -26.28 5.53
N PRO A 106 8.49 -26.79 5.47
CA PRO A 106 8.75 -28.24 5.43
C PRO A 106 8.20 -29.04 6.61
N ASP A 107 7.88 -28.40 7.73
CA ASP A 107 7.23 -29.04 8.90
C ASP A 107 5.70 -29.09 8.81
N GLY A 108 5.10 -28.57 7.75
CA GLY A 108 3.65 -28.52 7.52
C GLY A 108 2.97 -27.24 8.02
N GLY A 109 3.69 -26.30 8.63
CA GLY A 109 3.17 -24.98 8.97
C GLY A 109 2.96 -24.06 7.75
N LEU A 110 2.08 -23.06 7.88
CA LEU A 110 1.97 -21.98 6.90
C LEU A 110 2.86 -20.82 7.31
N MET A 111 3.64 -20.31 6.36
CA MET A 111 4.45 -19.11 6.52
C MET A 111 4.05 -18.07 5.50
N LEU A 112 4.27 -16.81 5.83
CA LEU A 112 4.05 -15.68 4.95
C LEU A 112 5.38 -15.29 4.30
N LEU A 113 5.44 -15.39 2.97
CA LEU A 113 6.47 -14.77 2.14
C LEU A 113 5.97 -13.41 1.68
N PHE A 114 6.71 -12.35 1.91
CA PHE A 114 6.32 -11.02 1.41
C PHE A 114 7.53 -10.19 0.99
N ARG A 115 7.28 -9.22 0.10
CA ARG A 115 8.30 -8.31 -0.42
C ARG A 115 8.70 -7.27 0.64
N VAL A 116 10.01 -7.11 0.85
CA VAL A 116 10.57 -6.03 1.68
C VAL A 116 10.49 -4.72 0.90
N GLY A 117 9.89 -3.69 1.52
CA GLY A 117 9.69 -2.39 0.87
C GLY A 117 8.78 -1.46 1.69
N GLY A 118 8.71 -0.20 1.26
CA GLY A 118 7.84 0.80 1.89
C GLY A 118 8.08 0.98 3.39
N LEU A 119 7.00 0.94 4.15
CA LEU A 119 7.07 1.04 5.61
C LEU A 119 7.73 -0.17 6.26
N LEU A 120 7.97 -1.27 5.54
CA LEU A 120 8.71 -2.46 6.01
C LEU A 120 10.00 -2.63 5.20
N SER A 121 10.76 -1.54 5.02
CA SER A 121 11.92 -1.47 4.12
C SER A 121 13.19 -2.16 4.61
N SER A 122 13.24 -2.62 5.86
CA SER A 122 14.42 -3.33 6.39
C SER A 122 14.06 -4.49 7.33
N PRO A 123 14.94 -5.51 7.43
CA PRO A 123 14.76 -6.63 8.36
C PRO A 123 14.64 -6.17 9.81
N GLU A 124 15.40 -5.15 10.21
CA GLU A 124 15.38 -4.61 11.58
C GLU A 124 14.03 -3.97 11.89
N LYS A 125 13.43 -3.29 10.91
CA LYS A 125 12.09 -2.72 11.06
C LYS A 125 11.03 -3.82 11.15
N ILE A 126 11.15 -4.86 10.33
CA ILE A 126 10.25 -6.03 10.39
C ILE A 126 10.39 -6.73 11.75
N GLN A 127 11.62 -6.90 12.24
CA GLN A 127 11.91 -7.47 13.56
C GLN A 127 11.22 -6.66 14.67
N ASP A 128 11.41 -5.35 14.69
CA ASP A 128 10.82 -4.49 15.73
C ASP A 128 9.28 -4.52 15.68
N VAL A 129 8.68 -4.45 14.50
CA VAL A 129 7.22 -4.47 14.34
C VAL A 129 6.63 -5.84 14.72
N ALA A 130 7.22 -6.92 14.21
CA ALA A 130 6.75 -8.28 14.46
C ALA A 130 7.22 -8.84 15.82
N LYS A 131 8.04 -8.09 16.57
CA LYS A 131 8.63 -8.49 17.86
C LYS A 131 9.34 -9.85 17.76
N LEU A 132 10.14 -10.02 16.70
CA LEU A 132 10.94 -11.22 16.47
C LEU A 132 12.21 -11.18 17.35
N GLU A 133 12.63 -12.34 17.84
CA GLU A 133 13.87 -12.46 18.62
C GLU A 133 15.11 -12.06 17.80
N GLU A 134 15.11 -12.43 16.51
CA GLU A 134 16.18 -12.14 15.56
C GLU A 134 15.63 -11.50 14.28
N PRO A 135 16.44 -10.72 13.54
CA PRO A 135 16.04 -10.20 12.24
C PRO A 135 15.67 -11.34 11.27
N PRO A 136 14.57 -11.21 10.51
CA PRO A 136 14.18 -12.22 9.54
C PRO A 136 15.22 -12.32 8.42
N VAL A 137 15.44 -13.55 7.95
CA VAL A 137 16.38 -13.81 6.86
C VAL A 137 15.83 -13.21 5.56
N VAL A 138 16.64 -12.36 4.93
CA VAL A 138 16.32 -11.79 3.61
C VAL A 138 16.73 -12.75 2.51
N GLN A 139 15.80 -13.03 1.60
CA GLN A 139 16.04 -13.77 0.38
C GLN A 139 15.91 -12.84 -0.83
N GLU A 140 16.80 -12.97 -1.80
CA GLU A 140 16.75 -12.21 -3.04
C GLU A 140 16.08 -13.05 -4.14
N GLY A 141 15.01 -12.52 -4.71
CA GLY A 141 14.41 -13.01 -5.94
C GLY A 141 14.81 -12.14 -7.13
N TRP A 142 14.73 -12.67 -8.35
CA TRP A 142 14.98 -11.91 -9.57
C TRP A 142 13.68 -11.65 -10.33
N SER A 143 13.49 -10.41 -10.75
CA SER A 143 12.45 -10.00 -11.69
C SER A 143 13.09 -9.49 -12.98
N GLU A 144 12.28 -9.28 -14.02
CA GLU A 144 12.72 -8.62 -15.27
C GLU A 144 13.31 -7.22 -15.03
N ARG A 145 13.05 -6.62 -13.86
CA ARG A 145 13.50 -5.28 -13.47
C ARG A 145 14.68 -5.29 -12.50
N GLY A 146 15.21 -6.48 -12.17
CA GLY A 146 16.34 -6.65 -11.26
C GLY A 146 15.97 -7.38 -9.96
N PRO A 147 16.89 -7.39 -8.97
CA PRO A 147 16.73 -8.11 -7.72
C PRO A 147 15.65 -7.47 -6.84
N VAL A 148 14.87 -8.31 -6.16
CA VAL A 148 13.82 -7.95 -5.23
C VAL A 148 14.03 -8.72 -3.93
N LYS A 149 13.86 -8.08 -2.79
CA LYS A 149 14.09 -8.68 -1.47
C LYS A 149 12.78 -9.17 -0.88
N PHE A 150 12.83 -10.35 -0.29
CA PHE A 150 11.72 -10.99 0.39
C PHE A 150 12.14 -11.47 1.77
N VAL A 151 11.16 -11.60 2.66
CA VAL A 151 11.32 -12.26 3.95
C VAL A 151 10.22 -13.28 4.14
N ILE A 152 10.51 -14.29 4.97
CA ILE A 152 9.54 -15.29 5.40
C ILE A 152 9.33 -15.11 6.89
N VAL A 153 8.06 -15.05 7.30
CA VAL A 153 7.66 -14.93 8.70
C VAL A 153 6.53 -15.91 9.01
N ASP A 154 6.36 -16.25 10.28
CA ASP A 154 5.25 -17.08 10.73
C ASP A 154 3.91 -16.32 10.77
N GLU A 155 2.85 -17.02 11.13
CA GLU A 155 1.49 -16.47 11.22
C GLU A 155 1.35 -15.41 12.34
N GLU A 156 2.09 -15.55 13.45
CA GLU A 156 2.04 -14.59 14.55
C GLU A 156 2.66 -13.24 14.13
N ALA A 157 3.83 -13.30 13.49
CA ALA A 157 4.53 -12.16 12.95
C ALA A 157 3.70 -11.48 11.86
N LYS A 158 3.07 -12.25 10.97
CA LYS A 158 2.12 -11.72 9.98
C LYS A 158 1.03 -10.89 10.65
N ARG A 159 0.37 -11.42 11.68
CA ARG A 159 -0.71 -10.70 12.37
C ARG A 159 -0.22 -9.38 12.95
N LYS A 160 0.94 -9.37 13.61
CA LYS A 160 1.54 -8.15 14.17
C LYS A 160 1.86 -7.11 13.10
N LEU A 161 2.38 -7.54 11.94
CA LEU A 161 2.66 -6.65 10.81
C LEU A 161 1.38 -6.04 10.25
N GLU A 162 0.33 -6.83 10.05
CA GLU A 162 -0.97 -6.33 9.57
C GLU A 162 -1.63 -5.36 10.56
N GLU A 163 -1.58 -5.67 11.86
CA GLU A 163 -2.07 -4.79 12.92
C GLU A 163 -1.31 -3.46 12.93
N TRP A 164 0.02 -3.51 12.84
CA TRP A 164 0.84 -2.31 12.80
C TRP A 164 0.58 -1.46 11.55
N LEU A 165 0.45 -2.08 10.36
CA LEU A 165 0.11 -1.36 9.13
C LEU A 165 -1.27 -0.70 9.25
N THR A 166 -2.25 -1.38 9.87
CA THR A 166 -3.56 -0.79 10.16
C THR A 166 -3.45 0.40 11.09
N GLN A 167 -2.62 0.31 12.14
CA GLN A 167 -2.36 1.43 13.04
C GLN A 167 -1.67 2.60 12.32
N GLN A 168 -0.75 2.34 11.38
CA GLN A 168 -0.14 3.40 10.58
C GLN A 168 -1.19 4.10 9.69
N SER A 169 -2.11 3.34 9.08
CA SER A 169 -3.23 3.90 8.34
C SER A 169 -4.13 4.78 9.21
N VAL A 170 -4.35 4.40 10.48
CA VAL A 170 -5.17 5.17 11.44
C VAL A 170 -4.43 6.38 12.02
N LEU A 171 -3.13 6.28 12.31
CA LEU A 171 -2.32 7.42 12.77
C LEU A 171 -2.17 8.49 11.68
N GLN A 172 -2.30 8.09 10.42
CA GLN A 172 -2.39 9.02 9.30
C GLN A 172 -3.82 9.50 9.06
N SER A 173 -4.86 8.87 9.64
CA SER A 173 -6.28 9.23 9.52
C SER A 173 -6.75 10.38 10.40
#